data_AF-A0A3D5JAS0-F1
#
_entry.id   AF-A0A3D5JAS0-F1
#
_cell.length_a   1.000
_cell.length_b   1.000
_cell.length_c   1.000
_cell.angle_alpha   90.00
_cell.angle_beta   90.00
_cell.angle_gamma   90.00
#
_symmetry.space_group_name_H-M   'P 1'
#
loop_
_entity.id
_entity.type
_entity.pdbx_description
1 polymer ?
#
loop_
_entity_poly.entity_id
_entity_poly.type
_entity_poly.pdbx_seq_one_letter_code
_entity_poly.pdbx_strand_id
1 'polypeptide(L)' 'MQLKPMRLFTPAKINTILRILSKRDDGFHEIFTHMVPISFFDVLTLQEHSMKRFSFRCNLQELEGP' A
#
# COMPACT_ATOMS: atom_id res chain seq x y z
N MET A 1 1.00 20.74 21.83
CA MET A 1 2.09 20.79 20.82
C MET A 1 1.71 19.81 19.72
N GLN A 2 1.45 20.25 18.49
CA GLN A 2 1.16 19.32 17.38
C GLN A 2 2.47 18.64 16.96
N LEU A 3 2.46 17.32 16.84
CA LEU A 3 3.60 16.57 16.30
C LEU A 3 3.78 16.92 14.82
N LYS A 4 5.04 16.99 14.39
CA LYS A 4 5.37 17.22 12.98
C LYS A 4 4.84 16.05 12.12
N PRO A 5 4.24 16.31 10.94
CA PRO A 5 3.81 15.24 10.06
C PRO A 5 4.98 14.30 9.69
N MET A 6 4.72 13.00 9.73
CA MET A 6 5.65 11.96 9.27
C MET A 6 5.38 11.68 7.80
N ARG A 7 6.45 11.59 6.99
CA ARG A 7 6.36 11.20 5.57
C ARG A 7 7.03 9.86 5.37
N LEU A 8 6.34 8.96 4.68
CA LEU A 8 6.79 7.62 4.35
C LEU A 8 6.80 7.45 2.83
N PHE A 9 7.85 6.84 2.30
CA PHE A 9 7.90 6.40 0.91
C PHE A 9 7.41 4.96 0.83
N THR A 10 6.42 4.69 -0.02
CA THR A 10 5.81 3.36 -0.18
C THR A 10 6.14 2.80 -1.56
N PRO A 11 7.24 2.04 -1.69
CA PRO A 11 7.70 1.55 -2.99
C PRO A 11 6.70 0.58 -3.62
N ALA A 12 6.47 0.78 -4.91
CA ALA A 12 5.84 -0.21 -5.75
C ALA A 12 6.74 -1.45 -5.86
N LYS A 13 6.13 -2.58 -6.18
CA LYS A 13 6.83 -3.84 -6.40
C LYS A 13 6.53 -4.38 -7.80
N ILE A 14 7.49 -5.11 -8.34
CA ILE A 14 7.30 -5.96 -9.52
C ILE A 14 7.54 -7.43 -9.14
N ASN A 15 6.88 -8.34 -9.86
CA ASN A 15 7.17 -9.77 -9.79
C ASN A 15 8.05 -10.11 -10.99
N THR A 16 9.36 -10.27 -10.83
CA THR A 16 10.24 -10.62 -11.97
C THR A 16 10.08 -12.08 -12.38
N ILE A 17 9.57 -12.90 -11.47
CA ILE A 17 9.11 -14.27 -11.70
C ILE A 17 7.73 -14.40 -11.09
N LEU A 18 6.79 -15.00 -11.82
CA LEU A 18 5.48 -15.41 -11.32
C LEU A 18 5.10 -16.75 -11.93
N ARG A 19 4.89 -17.76 -11.09
CA ARG A 19 4.41 -19.09 -11.49
C ARG A 19 3.17 -19.43 -10.69
N ILE A 20 2.11 -19.82 -11.41
CA ILE A 20 0.91 -20.40 -10.81
C ILE A 20 1.15 -21.91 -10.71
N LEU A 21 1.08 -22.46 -9.50
CA LEU A 21 1.42 -23.87 -9.23
C LEU A 21 0.19 -24.76 -9.25
N SER A 22 -0.88 -24.34 -8.58
CA SER A 22 -2.15 -25.07 -8.53
C SER A 22 -3.28 -24.15 -8.08
N LYS A 23 -4.52 -24.58 -8.31
CA LYS A 23 -5.70 -24.01 -7.64
C LYS A 23 -5.91 -24.77 -6.33
N ARG A 24 -6.18 -24.05 -5.26
CA ARG A 24 -6.49 -24.56 -3.92
C ARG A 24 -8.00 -24.76 -3.76
N ASP A 25 -8.37 -25.57 -2.77
CA ASP A 25 -9.78 -25.84 -2.45
C ASP A 25 -10.53 -24.62 -1.89
N ASP A 26 -9.80 -23.64 -1.35
CA ASP A 26 -10.34 -22.36 -0.85
C ASP A 26 -10.58 -21.31 -1.94
N GLY A 27 -10.36 -21.67 -3.22
CA GLY A 27 -10.60 -20.80 -4.38
C GLY A 27 -9.41 -19.92 -4.77
N PHE A 28 -8.31 -19.92 -4.02
CA PHE A 28 -7.08 -19.22 -4.37
C PHE A 28 -6.15 -20.08 -5.23
N HIS A 29 -5.04 -19.49 -5.69
CA HIS A 29 -3.97 -20.21 -6.37
C HIS A 29 -2.71 -20.26 -5.50
N GLU A 30 -2.08 -21.42 -5.41
CA GLU A 30 -0.70 -21.50 -4.95
C GLU A 30 0.20 -20.86 -6.02
N ILE A 31 1.07 -19.94 -5.60
CA ILE A 31 2.00 -19.26 -6.50
C ILE A 31 3.43 -19.30 -5.95
N PHE A 32 4.39 -19.37 -6.86
CA PHE A 32 5.78 -19.03 -6.60
C PHE A 32 6.10 -17.71 -7.28
N THR A 33 6.64 -16.74 -6.55
CA THR A 33 6.94 -15.41 -7.08
C THR A 33 8.25 -14.87 -6.52
N HIS A 34 8.98 -14.09 -7.31
CA HIS A 34 10.10 -13.28 -6.83
C HIS A 34 9.71 -11.80 -6.88
N MET A 35 9.48 -11.22 -5.70
CA MET A 35 9.04 -9.83 -5.54
C MET A 35 10.23 -8.91 -5.30
N VAL A 36 10.31 -7.84 -6.08
CA VAL A 36 11.38 -6.84 -5.98
C VAL A 36 10.76 -5.44 -5.87
N PRO A 37 11.12 -4.63 -4.86
CA PRO A 37 10.72 -3.22 -4.80
C PRO A 37 11.47 -2.41 -5.86
N ILE A 38 10.80 -1.39 -6.42
CA ILE A 38 11.42 -0.45 -7.36
C ILE A 38 11.43 0.97 -6.79
N SER A 39 12.21 1.86 -7.39
CA SER A 39 12.31 3.26 -6.95
C SER A 39 11.12 4.13 -7.35
N PHE A 40 10.01 3.53 -7.82
CA PHE A 40 8.73 4.19 -8.03
C PHE A 40 7.86 3.98 -6.79
N PHE A 41 7.32 5.04 -6.21
CA PHE A 41 6.65 4.98 -4.91
C PHE A 41 5.57 6.05 -4.80
N ASP A 42 4.58 5.76 -3.95
CA ASP A 42 3.69 6.79 -3.41
C ASP A 42 4.32 7.42 -2.16
N VAL A 43 3.76 8.54 -1.71
CA VAL A 43 4.14 9.22 -0.46
C VAL A 43 2.95 9.23 0.48
N LEU A 44 3.06 8.53 1.61
CA LEU A 44 2.07 8.60 2.68
C LEU A 44 2.50 9.65 3.70
N THR A 45 1.60 10.59 4.01
CA THR A 45 1.80 11.56 5.09
C THR A 45 0.89 11.20 6.25
N LEU A 46 1.47 10.97 7.42
CA LEU A 46 0.77 10.69 8.66
C LEU A 46 0.83 11.92 9.57
N GLN A 47 -0.32 12.37 10.03
CA GLN A 47 -0.45 13.48 10.94
C GLN A 47 -1.43 13.11 12.04
N GLU A 48 -1.05 13.34 13.30
CA GLU A 48 -1.99 13.21 14.40
C GLU A 48 -3.09 14.26 14.28
N HIS A 49 -4.33 13.79 14.32
CA HIS A 49 -5.49 14.65 14.39
C HIS A 49 -5.81 14.95 15.86
N SER A 50 -6.18 16.20 16.19
CA SER A 50 -6.48 16.61 17.57
C SER A 50 -7.69 15.89 18.17
N MET A 51 -8.58 15.40 17.30
CA MET A 51 -9.67 14.50 17.65
C MET A 51 -9.29 13.06 17.29
N LYS A 52 -9.72 12.06 18.07
CA LYS A 52 -9.56 10.62 17.80
C LYS A 52 -10.41 10.16 16.60
N ARG A 53 -10.15 10.71 15.43
CA ARG A 53 -10.84 10.42 14.17
C ARG A 53 -9.81 10.08 13.09
N PHE A 54 -10.15 9.09 12.27
CA PHE A 54 -9.42 8.79 11.05
C PHE A 54 -9.95 9.66 9.90
N SER A 55 -9.05 10.24 9.12
CA SER A 55 -9.39 10.93 7.87
C SER A 55 -8.38 10.53 6.82
N PHE A 56 -8.84 10.22 5.61
CA PHE A 56 -7.98 9.86 4.49
C PHE A 56 -8.17 10.84 3.35
N ARG A 57 -7.07 11.30 2.75
CA ARG A 57 -7.07 12.13 1.56
C ARG A 57 -6.12 11.53 0.56
N CYS A 58 -6.48 11.57 -0.72
CA CYS A 58 -5.67 11.07 -1.81
C CYS A 58 -5.69 12.08 -2.96
N ASN A 59 -4.60 12.19 -3.71
CA ASN A 59 -4.57 13.01 -4.92
C ASN A 59 -5.36 12.38 -6.07
N LEU A 60 -5.73 11.10 -5.96
CA LEU A 60 -6.68 10.42 -6.84
C LEU A 60 -8.07 10.48 -6.19
N GLN A 61 -8.97 11.24 -6.80
CA GLN A 61 -10.25 11.60 -6.19
C GLN A 61 -11.16 10.38 -6.00
N GLU A 62 -11.08 9.40 -6.88
CA GLU A 62 -11.83 8.14 -6.81
C GLU A 62 -11.42 7.22 -5.65
N LEU A 63 -10.24 7.47 -5.05
CA LEU A 63 -9.74 6.71 -3.90
C LEU A 63 -9.92 7.47 -2.58
N GLU A 64 -10.38 8.72 -2.61
CA GLU A 64 -10.62 9.48 -1.39
C GLU A 64 -11.77 8.85 -0.59
N GLY A 65 -11.55 8.63 0.70
CA GLY A 65 -12.58 8.15 1.61
C GLY A 65 -13.47 9.30 2.09
N PRO A 66 -14.65 9.02 2.66
CA PRO A 66 -15.41 10.02 3.39
C PRO A 66 -14.62 10.60 4.59
#